data_AF-A0A226DDB7-F1
#
_entry.id   AF-A0A226DDB7-F1
#
_cell.length_a   1.000
_cell.length_b   1.000
_cell.length_c   1.000
_cell.angle_alpha   90.00
_cell.angle_beta   90.00
_cell.angle_gamma   90.00
#
_symmetry.space_group_name_H-M   'P 1'
#
loop_
_entity.id
_entity.type
_entity.pdbx_description
1 polymer ?
#
loop_
_entity_poly.entity_id
_entity_poly.type
_entity_poly.pdbx_seq_one_letter_code
_entity_poly.pdbx_strand_id
1 'polypeptide(L)'
;MANQQQIIQQLTDYTRFGFQIIPPPHIPELDNIWQWQSNGLPVFESLLRPWERFVPNGITDQRLINGLTGNDQQFIIVCTGTMKRDLLSSLLMEDVKKIDVRSSGSNLIITKTAIPLIPFDNSYRQRSLRVIREMDTKRKSVPELILEVNLNAARGFYGPGTFRCRHSNCTVTGPCISQSPNSTQWGPLPHQRLEVRKRYLCSSNNNVYLIHCAACVASGIWSTYVGSSHNDTNFHKRCSTHPQKPCDQQMQISYPRHTLISTIIRRLNGDEADHDNFLQDPFVHFNFVHNPNDRRYTIIEGNFPTRVSMLRCEEMYKYVCGNFVYDPLTHSGALNKFY
;
A
#
# COMPACT_ATOMS: atom_id res chain seq x y z
N MET A 1 3.82 -27.28 -8.84
CA MET A 1 2.84 -27.44 -7.75
C MET A 1 3.50 -27.63 -6.38
N ALA A 2 4.49 -28.52 -6.20
CA ALA A 2 5.16 -28.75 -4.90
C ALA A 2 5.82 -27.49 -4.29
N ASN A 3 6.48 -26.65 -5.09
CA ASN A 3 7.11 -25.40 -4.62
C ASN A 3 6.08 -24.34 -4.17
N GLN A 4 4.94 -24.22 -4.85
CA GLN A 4 3.88 -23.25 -4.50
C GLN A 4 3.25 -23.54 -3.13
N GLN A 5 2.99 -24.81 -2.82
CA GLN A 5 2.43 -25.19 -1.51
C GLN A 5 3.41 -24.88 -0.36
N GLN A 6 4.71 -25.09 -0.58
CA GLN A 6 5.73 -24.73 0.40
C GLN A 6 5.83 -23.22 0.62
N ILE A 7 5.79 -22.42 -0.46
CA ILE A 7 5.73 -20.96 -0.37
C ILE A 7 4.49 -20.51 0.40
N ILE A 8 3.31 -21.05 0.06
CA ILE A 8 2.05 -20.74 0.76
C ILE A 8 2.18 -21.05 2.26
N GLN A 9 2.72 -22.22 2.63
CA GLN A 9 2.90 -22.61 4.02
C GLN A 9 3.83 -21.65 4.78
N GLN A 10 4.92 -21.21 4.16
CA GLN A 10 5.83 -20.22 4.77
C GLN A 10 5.18 -18.85 4.97
N LEU A 11 4.25 -18.46 4.09
CA LEU A 11 3.55 -17.18 4.14
C LEU A 11 2.39 -17.16 5.15
N THR A 12 1.90 -18.32 5.57
CA THR A 12 0.80 -18.48 6.53
C THR A 12 1.25 -18.97 7.91
N ASP A 13 2.52 -19.33 8.08
CA ASP A 13 3.08 -19.76 9.36
C ASP A 13 3.45 -18.55 10.24
N TYR A 14 2.44 -18.03 10.95
CA TYR A 14 2.61 -16.94 11.92
C TYR A 14 3.19 -17.43 13.27
N THR A 15 3.51 -18.73 13.43
CA THR A 15 4.06 -19.23 14.71
C THR A 15 5.51 -18.83 14.91
N ARG A 16 6.22 -18.48 13.83
CA ARG A 16 7.63 -18.05 13.82
C ARG A 16 7.88 -16.67 14.42
N PHE A 17 6.85 -15.87 14.68
CA PHE A 17 6.99 -14.59 15.39
C PHE A 17 7.34 -14.76 16.88
N GLY A 18 7.47 -15.99 17.37
CA GLY A 18 8.03 -16.31 18.69
C GLY A 18 9.55 -16.49 18.65
N PHE A 19 10.27 -15.61 19.34
CA PHE A 19 11.67 -15.76 19.79
C PHE A 19 12.81 -15.76 18.75
N GLN A 20 12.57 -15.84 17.44
CA GLN A 20 13.65 -15.63 16.47
C GLN A 20 13.59 -14.22 15.86
N ILE A 21 14.58 -13.39 16.21
CA ILE A 21 14.83 -12.06 15.63
C ILE A 21 15.50 -12.24 14.25
N ILE A 22 14.91 -13.04 13.38
CA ILE A 22 15.42 -13.22 12.02
C ILE A 22 14.25 -12.93 11.09
N PRO A 23 14.30 -11.83 10.32
CA PRO A 23 13.27 -11.59 9.35
C PRO A 23 13.23 -12.76 8.35
N PRO A 24 12.07 -12.98 7.74
CA PRO A 24 11.95 -13.79 6.55
C PRO A 24 13.13 -13.82 5.57
N PRO A 25 13.56 -14.99 5.06
CA PRO A 25 14.41 -15.02 3.88
C PRO A 25 13.64 -14.53 2.64
N HIS A 26 14.39 -13.98 1.67
CA HIS A 26 13.91 -13.67 0.32
C HIS A 26 13.40 -14.93 -0.40
N ILE A 27 12.30 -14.79 -1.16
CA ILE A 27 11.71 -15.88 -1.95
C ILE A 27 11.66 -15.41 -3.41
N PRO A 28 12.60 -15.83 -4.28
CA PRO A 28 12.71 -15.33 -5.66
C PRO A 28 11.43 -15.48 -6.48
N GLU A 29 10.63 -16.52 -6.23
CA GLU A 29 9.36 -16.75 -6.92
C GLU A 29 8.33 -15.64 -6.69
N LEU A 30 8.49 -14.86 -5.62
CA LEU A 30 7.61 -13.74 -5.29
C LEU A 30 7.98 -12.46 -6.06
N ASP A 31 9.18 -12.38 -6.66
CA ASP A 31 9.66 -11.18 -7.38
C ASP A 31 8.75 -10.80 -8.57
N ASN A 32 8.06 -11.80 -9.13
CA ASN A 32 7.19 -11.65 -10.31
C ASN A 32 5.70 -11.68 -9.96
N ILE A 33 5.34 -11.74 -8.67
CA ILE A 33 3.94 -11.75 -8.23
C ILE A 33 3.44 -10.32 -8.07
N TRP A 34 2.58 -9.90 -8.99
CA TRP A 34 2.03 -8.55 -9.00
C TRP A 34 0.65 -8.43 -8.29
N GLN A 35 -0.01 -9.54 -7.92
CA GLN A 35 -1.30 -9.54 -7.24
C GLN A 35 -1.35 -10.53 -6.08
N TRP A 36 -2.07 -10.15 -5.02
CA TRP A 36 -2.20 -10.89 -3.77
C TRP A 36 -3.67 -10.95 -3.37
N GLN A 37 -4.11 -12.10 -2.85
CA GLN A 37 -5.43 -12.29 -2.29
C GLN A 37 -5.61 -11.45 -1.01
N SER A 38 -6.85 -11.26 -0.59
CA SER A 38 -7.17 -10.48 0.62
C SER A 38 -6.56 -11.08 1.87
N ASN A 39 -6.34 -12.40 1.91
CA ASN A 39 -5.65 -13.13 2.97
C ASN A 39 -4.11 -13.07 2.88
N GLY A 40 -3.55 -12.39 1.88
CA GLY A 40 -2.10 -12.22 1.72
C GLY A 40 -1.42 -13.42 1.07
N LEU A 41 -2.14 -14.26 0.34
CA LEU A 41 -1.55 -15.27 -0.52
C LEU A 41 -1.25 -14.70 -1.92
N PRO A 42 -0.13 -15.11 -2.55
CA PRO A 42 0.18 -14.69 -3.90
C PRO A 42 -0.84 -15.30 -4.88
N VAL A 43 -1.29 -14.52 -5.87
CA VAL A 43 -2.09 -15.08 -6.96
C VAL A 43 -1.15 -15.54 -8.07
N PHE A 44 -0.87 -16.84 -8.08
CA PHE A 44 -0.08 -17.47 -9.14
C PHE A 44 -0.86 -17.54 -10.45
N GLU A 45 -0.12 -17.58 -11.56
CA GLU A 45 -0.72 -17.81 -12.86
C GLU A 45 -1.28 -19.23 -12.93
N SER A 46 -2.59 -19.33 -13.08
CA SER A 46 -3.29 -20.59 -13.30
C SER A 46 -3.44 -20.82 -14.79
N LEU A 47 -2.90 -21.93 -15.31
CA LEU A 47 -3.09 -22.32 -16.71
C LEU A 47 -4.56 -22.61 -17.03
N LEU A 48 -5.33 -23.07 -16.04
CA LEU A 48 -6.75 -23.41 -16.19
C LEU A 48 -7.66 -22.19 -16.03
N ARG A 49 -7.24 -21.20 -15.24
CA ARG A 49 -7.99 -19.97 -14.96
C ARG A 49 -7.06 -18.76 -15.03
N PRO A 50 -6.53 -18.41 -16.21
CA PRO A 50 -5.53 -17.36 -16.36
C PRO A 50 -6.05 -15.99 -15.94
N TRP A 51 -7.38 -15.82 -15.91
CA TRP A 51 -8.05 -14.58 -15.61
C TRP A 51 -8.31 -14.33 -14.12
N GLU A 52 -8.21 -15.36 -13.27
CA GLU A 52 -8.46 -15.26 -11.83
C GLU A 52 -7.55 -14.22 -11.16
N ARG A 53 -6.30 -14.14 -11.62
CA ARG A 53 -5.30 -13.13 -11.19
C ARG A 53 -5.60 -11.68 -11.60
N PHE A 54 -6.67 -11.43 -12.35
CA PHE A 54 -7.08 -10.07 -12.69
C PHE A 54 -8.39 -9.69 -12.01
N VAL A 55 -8.89 -10.52 -11.09
CA VAL A 55 -10.05 -10.25 -10.24
C VAL A 55 -9.58 -9.64 -8.92
N PRO A 56 -9.77 -8.33 -8.69
CA PRO A 56 -9.43 -7.70 -7.42
C PRO A 56 -10.38 -8.14 -6.30
N ASN A 57 -9.86 -8.22 -5.07
CA ASN A 57 -10.64 -8.68 -3.91
C ASN A 57 -11.80 -7.74 -3.53
N GLY A 58 -11.82 -6.49 -3.99
CA GLY A 58 -12.91 -5.55 -3.69
C GLY A 58 -14.13 -5.69 -4.60
N ILE A 59 -14.08 -6.56 -5.63
CA ILE A 59 -15.28 -6.88 -6.41
C ILE A 59 -16.24 -7.70 -5.54
N THR A 60 -17.47 -7.23 -5.42
CA THR A 60 -18.55 -7.93 -4.69
C THR A 60 -19.66 -8.46 -5.60
N ASP A 61 -19.71 -8.04 -6.88
CA ASP A 61 -20.72 -8.54 -7.82
C ASP A 61 -20.36 -9.96 -8.28
N GLN A 62 -21.11 -10.95 -7.79
CA GLN A 62 -20.84 -12.36 -8.07
C GLN A 62 -20.91 -12.71 -9.56
N ARG A 63 -21.72 -11.99 -10.36
CA ARG A 63 -21.80 -12.24 -11.81
C ARG A 63 -20.50 -11.83 -12.49
N LEU A 64 -19.92 -10.71 -12.05
CA LEU A 64 -18.63 -10.26 -12.53
C LEU A 64 -17.51 -11.20 -12.09
N ILE A 65 -17.51 -11.64 -10.82
CA ILE A 65 -16.54 -12.63 -10.32
C ILE A 65 -16.61 -13.90 -11.16
N ASN A 66 -17.80 -14.51 -11.28
CA ASN A 66 -18.01 -15.73 -12.04
C ASN A 66 -17.59 -15.57 -13.51
N GLY A 67 -17.95 -14.45 -14.13
CA GLY A 67 -17.57 -14.13 -15.50
C GLY A 67 -16.06 -14.03 -15.66
N LEU A 68 -15.37 -13.30 -14.77
CA LEU A 68 -13.92 -13.13 -14.84
C LEU A 68 -13.15 -14.42 -14.54
N THR A 69 -13.56 -15.21 -13.54
CA THR A 69 -12.89 -16.46 -13.16
C THR A 69 -13.28 -17.65 -14.03
N GLY A 70 -14.38 -17.55 -14.77
CA GLY A 70 -14.87 -18.60 -15.66
C GLY A 70 -14.00 -18.79 -16.90
N ASN A 71 -14.32 -19.83 -17.68
CA ASN A 71 -13.56 -20.19 -18.88
C ASN A 71 -13.96 -19.35 -20.11
N ASP A 72 -15.13 -18.74 -20.10
CA ASP A 72 -15.63 -17.98 -21.25
C ASP A 72 -14.77 -16.75 -21.49
N GLN A 73 -14.34 -16.57 -22.75
CA GLN A 73 -13.55 -15.40 -23.14
C GLN A 73 -14.38 -14.11 -23.14
N GLN A 74 -15.69 -14.24 -23.27
CA GLN A 74 -16.65 -13.14 -23.24
C GLN A 74 -17.87 -13.54 -22.41
N PHE A 75 -18.36 -12.61 -21.60
CA PHE A 75 -19.58 -12.79 -20.83
C PHE A 75 -20.41 -11.50 -20.80
N ILE A 76 -21.70 -11.65 -20.56
CA ILE A 76 -22.68 -10.55 -20.61
C ILE A 76 -23.27 -10.34 -19.23
N ILE A 77 -23.32 -9.08 -18.81
CA ILE A 77 -24.01 -8.66 -17.59
C ILE A 77 -25.21 -7.81 -17.97
N VAL A 78 -26.40 -8.33 -17.70
CA VAL A 78 -27.66 -7.60 -17.88
C VAL A 78 -27.75 -6.52 -16.80
N CYS A 79 -27.80 -5.26 -17.22
CA CYS A 79 -27.86 -4.11 -16.31
C CYS A 79 -29.21 -3.41 -16.39
N THR A 80 -29.78 -3.02 -15.25
CA THR A 80 -31.02 -2.23 -15.17
C THR A 80 -30.78 -0.91 -14.42
N GLY A 81 -31.45 0.17 -14.82
CA GLY A 81 -31.35 1.47 -14.16
C GLY A 81 -29.91 1.99 -14.06
N THR A 82 -29.46 2.31 -12.84
CA THR A 82 -28.11 2.84 -12.58
C THR A 82 -27.03 1.76 -12.54
N MET A 83 -27.39 0.48 -12.51
CA MET A 83 -26.47 -0.65 -12.32
C MET A 83 -25.32 -0.64 -13.31
N LYS A 84 -25.58 -0.24 -14.57
CA LYS A 84 -24.53 -0.14 -15.59
C LYS A 84 -23.42 0.81 -15.18
N ARG A 85 -23.78 1.99 -14.67
CA ARG A 85 -22.83 3.00 -14.22
C ARG A 85 -22.10 2.54 -12.96
N ASP A 86 -22.81 1.92 -12.04
CA ASP A 86 -22.25 1.45 -10.77
C ASP A 86 -21.24 0.31 -11.00
N LEU A 87 -21.53 -0.62 -11.92
CA LEU A 87 -20.61 -1.68 -12.31
C LEU A 87 -19.36 -1.14 -12.99
N LEU A 88 -19.51 -0.21 -13.93
CA LEU A 88 -18.36 0.45 -14.58
C LEU A 88 -17.51 1.24 -13.57
N SER A 89 -18.17 1.88 -12.60
CA SER A 89 -17.50 2.57 -11.49
C SER A 89 -16.69 1.61 -10.65
N SER A 90 -17.25 0.43 -10.32
CA SER A 90 -16.54 -0.63 -9.60
C SER A 90 -15.36 -1.17 -10.40
N LEU A 91 -15.55 -1.52 -11.68
CA LEU A 91 -14.47 -1.96 -12.58
C LEU A 91 -13.30 -0.97 -12.62
N LEU A 92 -13.61 0.33 -12.70
CA LEU A 92 -12.60 1.38 -12.69
C LEU A 92 -11.91 1.50 -11.33
N MET A 93 -12.65 1.59 -10.23
CA MET A 93 -12.07 1.84 -8.90
C MET A 93 -11.29 0.65 -8.35
N GLU A 94 -11.66 -0.57 -8.72
CA GLU A 94 -10.95 -1.80 -8.34
C GLU A 94 -9.69 -2.06 -9.21
N ASP A 95 -9.42 -1.22 -10.20
CA ASP A 95 -8.26 -1.32 -11.10
C ASP A 95 -8.19 -2.65 -11.87
N VAL A 96 -9.35 -3.17 -12.31
CA VAL A 96 -9.46 -4.43 -13.07
C VAL A 96 -8.67 -4.34 -14.38
N LYS A 97 -7.95 -5.43 -14.72
CA LYS A 97 -7.04 -5.50 -15.87
C LYS A 97 -7.47 -6.55 -16.87
N LYS A 98 -6.92 -6.45 -18.09
CA LYS A 98 -7.06 -7.44 -19.16
C LYS A 98 -8.52 -7.73 -19.56
N ILE A 99 -9.32 -6.68 -19.57
CA ILE A 99 -10.69 -6.71 -20.09
C ILE A 99 -10.91 -5.59 -21.10
N ASP A 100 -11.84 -5.82 -22.01
CA ASP A 100 -12.46 -4.84 -22.88
C ASP A 100 -13.96 -4.85 -22.63
N VAL A 101 -14.52 -3.68 -22.36
CA VAL A 101 -15.92 -3.49 -22.00
C VAL A 101 -16.62 -2.70 -23.10
N ARG A 102 -17.79 -3.17 -23.51
CA ARG A 102 -18.68 -2.43 -24.43
C ARG A 102 -20.12 -2.47 -23.93
N SER A 103 -20.88 -1.45 -24.28
CA SER A 103 -22.32 -1.40 -24.00
C SER A 103 -23.11 -1.93 -25.19
N SER A 104 -24.13 -2.75 -24.92
CA SER A 104 -25.11 -3.19 -25.91
C SER A 104 -26.51 -3.11 -25.31
N GLY A 105 -27.30 -2.11 -25.71
CA GLY A 105 -28.62 -1.85 -25.12
C GLY A 105 -28.54 -1.66 -23.60
N SER A 106 -29.26 -2.47 -22.83
CA SER A 106 -29.20 -2.52 -21.36
C SER A 106 -28.00 -3.30 -20.82
N ASN A 107 -27.24 -4.01 -21.66
CA ASN A 107 -26.20 -4.92 -21.22
C ASN A 107 -24.80 -4.30 -21.24
N LEU A 108 -23.91 -4.87 -20.45
CA LEU A 108 -22.46 -4.75 -20.60
C LEU A 108 -21.91 -6.07 -21.12
N ILE A 109 -21.11 -6.00 -22.17
CA ILE A 109 -20.39 -7.15 -22.71
C ILE A 109 -18.93 -6.96 -22.31
N ILE A 110 -18.39 -7.94 -21.60
CA ILE A 110 -17.01 -7.92 -21.11
C ILE A 110 -16.25 -9.03 -21.81
N THR A 111 -15.16 -8.66 -22.49
CA THR A 111 -14.27 -9.57 -23.20
C THR A 111 -12.92 -9.57 -22.51
N LYS A 112 -12.40 -10.75 -22.20
CA LYS A 112 -11.06 -10.90 -21.62
C LYS A 112 -10.03 -10.80 -22.74
N THR A 113 -8.83 -10.30 -22.44
CA THR A 113 -7.80 -10.07 -23.48
C THR A 113 -6.42 -10.58 -23.09
N ALA A 114 -5.79 -11.35 -23.98
CA ALA A 114 -4.42 -11.84 -23.79
C ALA A 114 -3.33 -10.78 -24.04
N ILE A 115 -3.67 -9.63 -24.62
CA ILE A 115 -2.72 -8.58 -25.01
C ILE A 115 -1.88 -8.13 -23.80
N PRO A 116 -0.53 -8.08 -23.88
CA PRO A 116 0.32 -7.59 -22.80
C PRO A 116 -0.11 -6.19 -22.31
N LEU A 117 -0.07 -5.96 -20.99
CA LEU A 117 -0.32 -4.61 -20.47
C LEU A 117 0.78 -3.66 -20.92
N ILE A 118 0.34 -2.46 -21.28
CA ILE A 118 1.21 -1.37 -21.68
C ILE A 118 1.61 -0.59 -20.42
N PRO A 119 2.88 -0.17 -20.27
CA PRO A 119 3.28 0.72 -19.18
C PRO A 119 2.45 2.02 -19.15
N PHE A 120 2.40 2.68 -17.99
CA PHE A 120 1.92 4.06 -17.94
C PHE A 120 2.91 4.97 -18.67
N ASP A 121 2.40 6.02 -19.32
CA ASP A 121 3.20 6.97 -20.09
C ASP A 121 2.72 8.41 -19.87
N ASN A 122 3.33 9.35 -20.61
CA ASN A 122 2.97 10.77 -20.50
C ASN A 122 1.53 11.07 -20.95
N SER A 123 0.97 10.26 -21.85
CA SER A 123 -0.39 10.40 -22.39
C SER A 123 -1.44 9.84 -21.43
N TYR A 124 -1.13 8.74 -20.73
CA TYR A 124 -1.95 8.16 -19.68
C TYR A 124 -1.09 7.85 -18.45
N ARG A 125 -0.92 8.88 -17.62
CA ARG A 125 -0.09 8.83 -16.41
C ARG A 125 -0.75 7.99 -15.32
N GLN A 126 0.07 7.51 -14.40
CA GLN A 126 -0.41 6.89 -13.17
C GLN A 126 -1.09 7.94 -12.27
N ARG A 127 -2.41 8.03 -12.36
CA ARG A 127 -3.27 8.93 -11.57
C ARG A 127 -4.29 8.18 -10.73
N SER A 128 -4.88 8.86 -9.76
CA SER A 128 -6.00 8.34 -8.99
C SER A 128 -7.19 8.02 -9.92
N LEU A 129 -7.80 6.86 -9.71
CA LEU A 129 -9.00 6.38 -10.39
C LEU A 129 -10.21 7.07 -9.78
N ARG A 130 -10.90 7.88 -10.58
CA ARG A 130 -12.02 8.71 -10.13
C ARG A 130 -13.23 8.42 -11.01
N VAL A 131 -14.42 8.35 -10.40
CA VAL A 131 -15.71 8.22 -11.10
C VAL A 131 -16.41 9.58 -11.29
N ILE A 132 -15.80 10.62 -10.75
CA ILE A 132 -16.17 12.03 -10.88
C ILE A 132 -15.14 12.70 -11.79
N ARG A 133 -15.56 13.67 -12.60
CA ARG A 133 -14.64 14.44 -13.47
C ARG A 133 -13.68 15.28 -12.61
N GLU A 134 -12.52 15.62 -13.15
CA GLU A 134 -11.52 16.39 -12.40
C GLU A 134 -11.91 17.87 -12.25
N MET A 135 -12.63 18.43 -13.22
CA MET A 135 -12.96 19.86 -13.27
C MET A 135 -14.35 20.22 -12.71
N ASP A 136 -15.17 19.24 -12.34
CA ASP A 136 -16.46 19.46 -11.68
C ASP A 136 -16.81 18.29 -10.75
N THR A 137 -17.83 18.45 -9.92
CA THR A 137 -18.32 17.40 -9.03
C THR A 137 -19.25 16.41 -9.74
N LYS A 138 -19.36 16.45 -11.08
CA LYS A 138 -20.29 15.60 -11.83
C LYS A 138 -19.70 14.21 -12.05
N ARG A 139 -20.56 13.20 -11.93
CA ARG A 139 -20.21 11.81 -12.24
C ARG A 139 -19.95 11.66 -13.74
N LYS A 140 -19.00 10.79 -14.07
CA LYS A 140 -18.72 10.38 -15.45
C LYS A 140 -19.94 9.66 -16.04
N SER A 141 -20.23 9.95 -17.31
CA SER A 141 -21.25 9.26 -18.08
C SER A 141 -20.84 7.81 -18.37
N VAL A 142 -21.80 6.98 -18.81
CA VAL A 142 -21.50 5.58 -19.17
C VAL A 142 -20.46 5.47 -20.29
N PRO A 143 -20.54 6.25 -21.40
CA PRO A 143 -19.50 6.22 -22.43
C PRO A 143 -18.10 6.61 -21.92
N GLU A 144 -18.02 7.63 -21.06
CA GLU A 144 -16.74 8.06 -20.47
C GLU A 144 -16.14 6.97 -19.56
N LEU A 145 -16.97 6.33 -18.73
CA LEU A 145 -16.52 5.24 -17.87
C LEU A 145 -16.05 4.04 -18.68
N ILE A 146 -16.74 3.66 -19.77
CA ILE A 146 -16.30 2.58 -20.65
C ILE A 146 -14.91 2.88 -21.22
N LEU A 147 -14.72 4.09 -21.75
CA LEU A 147 -13.42 4.51 -22.29
C LEU A 147 -12.32 4.43 -21.23
N GLU A 148 -12.57 4.97 -20.04
CA GLU A 148 -11.57 4.95 -18.96
C GLU A 148 -11.29 3.54 -18.42
N VAL A 149 -12.31 2.69 -18.28
CA VAL A 149 -12.14 1.30 -17.88
C VAL A 149 -11.25 0.58 -18.88
N ASN A 150 -11.49 0.72 -20.18
CA ASN A 150 -10.70 0.02 -21.20
C ASN A 150 -9.26 0.56 -21.28
N LEU A 151 -9.07 1.88 -21.24
CA LEU A 151 -7.73 2.49 -21.17
C LEU A 151 -6.96 2.02 -19.93
N ASN A 152 -7.64 1.93 -18.79
CA ASN A 152 -7.05 1.45 -17.56
C ASN A 152 -6.74 -0.05 -17.61
N ALA A 153 -7.65 -0.85 -18.17
CA ALA A 153 -7.55 -2.31 -18.20
C ALA A 153 -6.43 -2.80 -19.15
N ALA A 154 -6.09 -2.01 -20.16
CA ALA A 154 -4.96 -2.23 -21.06
C ALA A 154 -3.61 -1.79 -20.49
N ARG A 155 -3.58 -1.08 -19.35
CA ARG A 155 -2.38 -0.48 -18.79
C ARG A 155 -2.01 -1.00 -17.42
N GLY A 156 -0.71 -1.11 -17.21
CA GLY A 156 -0.10 -1.58 -15.98
C GLY A 156 1.35 -1.99 -16.27
N PHE A 157 2.22 -1.82 -15.28
CA PHE A 157 3.57 -2.37 -15.35
C PHE A 157 3.54 -3.79 -14.77
N TYR A 158 4.45 -4.66 -15.20
CA TYR A 158 4.60 -6.04 -14.69
C TYR A 158 5.93 -6.30 -13.99
N GLY A 159 6.83 -5.31 -13.97
CA GLY A 159 8.17 -5.46 -13.39
C GLY A 159 8.29 -4.88 -11.98
N PRO A 160 9.47 -4.96 -11.37
CA PRO A 160 9.74 -4.30 -10.09
C PRO A 160 9.62 -2.78 -10.21
N GLY A 161 9.08 -2.11 -9.18
CA GLY A 161 8.97 -0.65 -9.13
C GLY A 161 7.99 -0.13 -8.09
N THR A 162 8.14 1.12 -7.67
CA THR A 162 7.26 1.76 -6.67
C THR A 162 6.02 2.38 -7.32
N PHE A 163 4.79 1.97 -6.96
CA PHE A 163 3.54 2.49 -7.55
C PHE A 163 2.74 3.31 -6.54
N ARG A 164 2.15 4.42 -6.98
CA ARG A 164 1.16 5.16 -6.19
C ARG A 164 -0.13 4.36 -6.08
N CYS A 165 -0.70 4.27 -4.87
CA CYS A 165 -2.07 3.82 -4.72
C CYS A 165 -2.98 4.75 -5.52
N ARG A 166 -3.81 4.15 -6.37
CA ARG A 166 -4.68 4.90 -7.28
C ARG A 166 -6.09 5.07 -6.74
N HIS A 167 -6.35 4.67 -5.49
CA HIS A 167 -7.63 4.96 -4.85
C HIS A 167 -7.84 6.48 -4.74
N SER A 168 -9.02 6.97 -5.08
CA SER A 168 -9.35 8.41 -5.13
C SER A 168 -9.11 9.16 -3.82
N ASN A 169 -9.35 8.47 -2.69
CA ASN A 169 -9.18 9.01 -1.34
C ASN A 169 -7.81 8.71 -0.72
N CYS A 170 -6.86 8.13 -1.47
CA CYS A 170 -5.55 7.84 -0.92
C CYS A 170 -4.76 9.13 -0.72
N THR A 171 -4.47 9.46 0.55
CA THR A 171 -3.67 10.63 0.94
C THR A 171 -2.19 10.29 1.13
N VAL A 172 -1.81 9.02 0.97
CA VAL A 172 -0.42 8.59 1.04
C VAL A 172 0.33 9.24 -0.13
N THR A 173 1.10 10.29 0.20
CA THR A 173 1.99 10.99 -0.71
C THR A 173 3.18 10.09 -1.00
N GLY A 174 3.55 9.99 -2.27
CA GLY A 174 4.54 9.02 -2.73
C GLY A 174 3.95 7.66 -3.11
N PRO A 175 4.74 6.79 -3.73
CA PRO A 175 4.29 5.47 -4.13
C PRO A 175 3.93 4.64 -2.88
N CYS A 176 2.67 4.21 -2.80
CA CYS A 176 2.21 3.32 -1.75
C CYS A 176 2.41 1.91 -2.25
N ILE A 177 3.48 1.28 -1.78
CA ILE A 177 3.76 -0.13 -2.00
C ILE A 177 3.90 -0.43 -3.48
N SER A 178 5.18 -0.36 -3.80
CA SER A 178 5.82 -1.07 -4.88
C SER A 178 5.12 -2.35 -5.35
N GLN A 179 5.16 -2.54 -6.66
CA GLN A 179 5.62 -3.83 -7.15
C GLN A 179 7.00 -4.01 -6.53
N SER A 180 7.07 -4.60 -5.34
CA SER A 180 8.35 -4.65 -4.66
C SER A 180 9.32 -5.42 -5.55
N PRO A 181 10.53 -4.90 -5.84
CA PRO A 181 11.67 -5.80 -6.06
C PRO A 181 11.92 -6.54 -4.75
N ASN A 182 11.01 -7.45 -4.34
CA ASN A 182 10.91 -8.17 -3.07
C ASN A 182 11.42 -7.49 -1.79
N SER A 183 11.63 -6.17 -1.78
CA SER A 183 12.44 -5.53 -0.76
C SER A 183 12.34 -4.01 -0.70
N THR A 184 12.57 -3.48 0.49
CA THR A 184 12.63 -2.05 0.80
C THR A 184 13.94 -1.76 1.54
N GLN A 185 14.81 -0.97 0.92
CA GLN A 185 15.98 -0.39 1.58
C GLN A 185 15.52 0.75 2.49
N TRP A 186 15.71 0.61 3.80
CA TRP A 186 15.25 1.59 4.80
C TRP A 186 16.39 2.33 5.51
N GLY A 187 17.63 1.87 5.34
CA GLY A 187 18.82 2.56 5.81
C GLY A 187 19.96 2.51 4.78
N PRO A 188 21.09 3.15 5.07
CA PRO A 188 22.22 3.27 4.14
C PRO A 188 23.01 1.96 3.94
N LEU A 189 22.96 1.02 4.89
CA LEU A 189 23.78 -0.19 4.86
C LEU A 189 23.04 -1.35 4.16
N PRO A 190 23.74 -2.26 3.46
CA PRO A 190 23.09 -3.36 2.71
C PRO A 190 22.17 -4.26 3.54
N HIS A 191 22.44 -4.43 4.83
CA HIS A 191 21.59 -5.23 5.73
C HIS A 191 20.34 -4.48 6.23
N GLN A 192 20.26 -3.16 6.02
CA GLN A 192 19.11 -2.32 6.38
C GLN A 192 18.08 -2.33 5.25
N ARG A 193 17.71 -3.55 4.88
CA ARG A 193 16.79 -3.90 3.81
C ARG A 193 15.76 -4.87 4.37
N LEU A 194 14.49 -4.61 4.13
CA LEU A 194 13.42 -5.55 4.43
C LEU A 194 13.06 -6.30 3.18
N GLU A 195 13.04 -7.61 3.22
CA GLU A 195 12.50 -8.42 2.13
C GLU A 195 10.96 -8.48 2.28
N VAL A 196 10.26 -7.65 1.51
CA VAL A 196 8.81 -7.59 1.49
C VAL A 196 8.29 -8.79 0.72
N ARG A 197 7.65 -9.70 1.45
CA ARG A 197 7.08 -10.93 0.90
C ARG A 197 5.85 -10.70 0.05
N LYS A 198 5.07 -9.64 0.31
CA LYS A 198 3.71 -9.49 -0.22
C LYS A 198 3.45 -8.07 -0.72
N ARG A 199 2.69 -7.93 -1.81
CA ARG A 199 2.15 -6.62 -2.21
C ARG A 199 0.83 -6.39 -1.48
N TYR A 200 0.76 -5.30 -0.73
CA TYR A 200 -0.47 -4.89 -0.07
C TYR A 200 -1.14 -3.78 -0.85
N LEU A 201 -2.47 -3.80 -0.80
CA LEU A 201 -3.27 -2.66 -1.23
C LEU A 201 -3.45 -1.76 -0.02
N CYS A 202 -3.65 -0.46 -0.24
CA CYS A 202 -3.91 0.44 0.88
C CYS A 202 -5.28 0.21 1.54
N SER A 203 -6.14 -0.64 0.96
CA SER A 203 -7.35 -1.20 1.58
C SER A 203 -7.08 -2.40 2.48
N SER A 204 -5.85 -2.94 2.51
CA SER A 204 -5.48 -4.02 3.40
C SER A 204 -5.63 -3.56 4.87
N ASN A 205 -6.15 -4.45 5.71
CA ASN A 205 -6.31 -4.28 7.15
C ASN A 205 -5.53 -5.36 7.90
N ASN A 206 -5.37 -5.19 9.22
CA ASN A 206 -4.60 -6.11 10.06
C ASN A 206 -3.20 -6.32 9.51
N ASN A 207 -2.47 -5.21 9.41
CA ASN A 207 -1.13 -5.18 8.84
C ASN A 207 -0.14 -4.51 9.76
N VAL A 208 1.13 -4.86 9.60
CA VAL A 208 2.30 -4.17 10.12
C VAL A 208 2.96 -3.44 8.97
N TYR A 209 3.30 -2.16 9.16
CA TYR A 209 3.94 -1.33 8.16
C TYR A 209 5.15 -0.58 8.72
N LEU A 210 6.08 -0.28 7.81
CA LEU A 210 7.23 0.58 7.99
C LEU A 210 6.98 1.92 7.30
N ILE A 211 7.32 2.99 7.99
CA ILE A 211 7.53 4.32 7.43
C ILE A 211 9.03 4.60 7.47
N HIS A 212 9.62 5.07 6.37
CA HIS A 212 11.01 5.53 6.36
C HIS A 212 11.17 6.85 5.60
N CYS A 213 12.26 7.56 5.88
CA CYS A 213 12.60 8.83 5.22
C CYS A 213 13.65 8.60 4.12
N ALA A 214 13.28 8.85 2.86
CA ALA A 214 14.20 8.70 1.74
C ALA A 214 15.37 9.69 1.79
N ALA A 215 15.15 10.91 2.31
CA ALA A 215 16.21 11.91 2.48
C ALA A 215 17.25 11.46 3.52
N CYS A 216 16.82 10.87 4.64
CA CYS A 216 17.74 10.28 5.62
C CYS A 216 18.65 9.23 4.97
N VAL A 217 18.05 8.30 4.20
CA VAL A 217 18.79 7.25 3.50
C VAL A 217 19.82 7.85 2.53
N ALA A 218 19.42 8.87 1.76
CA ALA A 218 20.31 9.57 0.83
C ALA A 218 21.47 10.28 1.55
N SER A 219 21.26 10.76 2.77
CA SER A 219 22.27 11.42 3.62
C SER A 219 23.16 10.44 4.39
N GLY A 220 23.05 9.13 4.17
CA GLY A 220 23.88 8.14 4.88
C GLY A 220 23.42 7.85 6.31
N ILE A 221 22.20 8.24 6.67
CA ILE A 221 21.56 7.97 7.97
C ILE A 221 20.21 7.27 7.73
N TRP A 222 19.43 7.00 8.77
CA TRP A 222 18.13 6.35 8.61
C TRP A 222 17.15 6.89 9.64
N SER A 223 15.87 6.98 9.26
CA SER A 223 14.80 7.25 10.21
C SER A 223 13.61 6.39 9.87
N THR A 224 13.17 5.59 10.84
CA THR A 224 12.13 4.58 10.63
C THR A 224 11.07 4.63 11.72
N TYR A 225 9.84 4.29 11.35
CA TYR A 225 8.75 4.03 12.28
C TYR A 225 8.01 2.78 11.85
N VAL A 226 7.84 1.84 12.76
CA VAL A 226 7.02 0.66 12.56
C VAL A 226 5.71 0.82 13.33
N GLY A 227 4.61 0.52 12.67
CA GLY A 227 3.29 0.54 13.29
C GLY A 227 2.36 -0.47 12.66
N SER A 228 1.14 -0.53 13.19
CA SER A 228 0.12 -1.45 12.71
C SER A 228 -1.20 -0.76 12.40
N SER A 229 -2.02 -1.42 11.58
CA SER A 229 -3.38 -0.98 11.20
C SER A 229 -4.38 -2.10 11.41
N HIS A 230 -5.57 -1.77 11.91
CA HIS A 230 -6.63 -2.71 12.28
C HIS A 230 -7.90 -2.48 11.46
N ASN A 231 -8.87 -3.39 11.53
CA ASN A 231 -10.15 -3.25 10.83
C ASN A 231 -10.88 -1.91 11.11
N ASP A 232 -10.80 -1.37 12.33
CA ASP A 232 -11.45 -0.09 12.71
C ASP A 232 -10.71 1.15 12.16
N THR A 233 -9.45 0.96 11.77
CA THR A 233 -8.57 1.97 11.18
C THR A 233 -7.74 1.34 10.07
N ASN A 234 -8.37 1.22 8.90
CA ASN A 234 -7.67 0.72 7.73
C ASN A 234 -6.35 1.49 7.49
N PHE A 235 -5.42 0.85 6.80
CA PHE A 235 -4.09 1.42 6.57
C PHE A 235 -4.15 2.85 6.02
N HIS A 236 -5.08 3.15 5.12
CA HIS A 236 -5.35 4.51 4.64
C HIS A 236 -5.64 5.51 5.77
N LYS A 237 -6.60 5.21 6.63
CA LYS A 237 -6.98 6.06 7.76
C LYS A 237 -5.77 6.25 8.66
N ARG A 238 -5.03 5.19 8.98
CA ARG A 238 -3.83 5.27 9.82
C ARG A 238 -2.73 6.14 9.19
N CYS A 239 -2.46 5.96 7.90
CA CYS A 239 -1.48 6.78 7.19
C CYS A 239 -1.91 8.23 7.09
N SER A 240 -3.21 8.50 6.98
CA SER A 240 -3.74 9.87 6.97
C SER A 240 -3.64 10.57 8.31
N THR A 241 -3.52 9.83 9.43
CA THR A 241 -3.40 10.41 10.78
C THR A 241 -1.97 10.72 11.21
N HIS A 242 -0.97 9.98 10.72
CA HIS A 242 0.46 10.26 11.00
C HIS A 242 0.88 11.71 10.72
N PRO A 243 0.37 12.40 9.68
CA PRO A 243 0.71 13.79 9.40
C PRO A 243 -0.17 14.82 10.12
N GLN A 244 -1.03 14.41 11.06
CA GLN A 244 -2.01 15.34 11.65
C GLN A 244 -1.61 15.87 13.02
N LYS A 245 -0.90 15.08 13.83
CA LYS A 245 -0.52 15.43 15.20
C LYS A 245 0.56 14.50 15.75
N PRO A 246 1.30 14.91 16.80
CA PRO A 246 2.22 14.04 17.53
C PRO A 246 1.58 12.70 17.90
N CYS A 247 2.33 11.62 17.81
CA CYS A 247 1.82 10.26 18.06
C CYS A 247 1.51 10.03 19.54
N ASP A 248 2.32 10.61 20.43
CA ASP A 248 2.22 10.45 21.88
C ASP A 248 1.22 11.45 22.52
N GLN A 249 0.41 10.99 23.47
CA GLN A 249 -0.60 11.82 24.11
C GLN A 249 0.01 12.88 25.03
N GLN A 250 1.08 12.55 25.76
CA GLN A 250 1.81 13.50 26.58
C GLN A 250 2.41 14.60 25.70
N MET A 251 2.98 14.23 24.55
CA MET A 251 3.47 15.21 23.56
C MET A 251 2.37 16.11 22.99
N GLN A 252 1.18 15.55 22.73
CA GLN A 252 0.03 16.36 22.29
C GLN A 252 -0.41 17.39 23.34
N ILE A 253 -0.28 17.05 24.62
CA ILE A 253 -0.62 17.95 25.74
C ILE A 253 0.47 19.01 25.93
N SER A 254 1.73 18.60 25.92
CA SER A 254 2.88 19.50 26.10
C SER A 254 3.09 20.48 24.94
N TYR A 255 2.71 20.09 23.71
CA TYR A 255 2.91 20.89 22.50
C TYR A 255 1.58 21.12 21.75
N PRO A 256 0.71 22.01 22.26
CA PRO A 256 -0.54 22.33 21.59
C PRO A 256 -0.30 22.99 20.23
N ARG A 257 -1.25 22.83 19.30
CA ARG A 257 -1.10 23.17 17.87
C ARG A 257 -0.63 24.60 17.57
N HIS A 258 -0.92 25.56 18.44
CA HIS A 258 -0.59 26.97 18.23
C HIS A 258 0.89 27.31 18.57
N THR A 259 1.55 26.54 19.43
CA THR A 259 2.99 26.69 19.73
C THR A 259 3.85 25.67 19.00
N LEU A 260 3.27 24.51 18.66
CA LEU A 260 3.88 23.35 18.02
C LEU A 260 4.91 23.70 16.93
N ILE A 261 4.48 24.42 15.89
CA ILE A 261 5.34 24.72 14.73
C ILE A 261 6.54 25.60 15.16
N SER A 262 6.30 26.61 16.00
CA SER A 262 7.37 27.51 16.45
C SER A 262 8.41 26.78 17.29
N THR A 263 7.99 25.84 18.14
CA THR A 263 8.90 25.02 18.95
C THR A 263 9.72 24.08 18.09
N ILE A 264 9.10 23.42 17.10
CA ILE A 264 9.82 22.56 16.16
C ILE A 264 10.92 23.33 15.44
N ILE A 265 10.60 24.52 14.90
CA ILE A 265 11.57 25.35 14.17
C ILE A 265 12.74 25.76 15.08
N ARG A 266 12.46 26.25 16.30
CA ARG A 266 13.52 26.61 17.26
C ARG A 266 14.45 25.44 17.56
N ARG A 267 13.91 24.24 17.77
CA ARG A 267 14.73 23.05 18.05
C ARG A 267 15.56 22.60 16.86
N LEU A 268 14.99 22.62 15.65
CA LEU A 268 15.73 22.30 14.43
C LEU A 268 16.86 23.30 14.15
N ASN A 269 16.71 24.56 14.56
CA ASN A 269 17.74 25.58 14.44
C ASN A 269 18.79 25.52 15.56
N GLY A 270 18.56 24.71 16.61
CA GLY A 270 19.41 24.67 17.81
C GLY A 270 19.17 25.81 18.80
N ASP A 271 18.11 26.61 18.62
CA ASP A 271 17.73 27.70 19.54
C ASP A 271 17.17 27.16 20.87
N GLU A 272 16.65 25.94 20.86
CA GLU A 272 16.07 25.25 22.01
C GLU A 272 16.53 23.78 22.01
N ALA A 273 16.91 23.25 23.17
CA ALA A 273 17.33 21.85 23.28
C ALA A 273 16.14 20.89 23.24
N ASP A 274 16.31 19.73 22.60
CA ASP A 274 15.27 18.69 22.45
C ASP A 274 15.28 17.66 23.60
N HIS A 275 15.20 18.12 24.85
CA HIS A 275 15.40 17.27 26.05
C HIS A 275 14.43 16.08 26.20
N ASP A 276 13.24 16.19 25.63
CA ASP A 276 12.20 15.16 25.67
C ASP A 276 12.12 14.34 24.37
N ASN A 277 13.12 14.49 23.49
CA ASN A 277 13.17 13.86 22.17
C ASN A 277 11.89 14.10 21.39
N PHE A 278 11.42 15.35 21.34
CA PHE A 278 10.22 15.70 20.60
C PHE A 278 10.43 15.55 19.09
N LEU A 279 11.65 15.81 18.60
CA LEU A 279 12.01 15.61 17.19
C LEU A 279 12.03 14.13 16.78
N GLN A 280 12.07 13.20 17.75
CA GLN A 280 11.91 11.76 17.51
C GLN A 280 10.45 11.40 17.13
N ASP A 281 9.46 12.27 17.38
CA ASP A 281 8.08 11.95 17.07
C ASP A 281 7.88 11.77 15.54
N PRO A 282 7.22 10.69 15.08
CA PRO A 282 7.01 10.45 13.65
C PRO A 282 6.31 11.58 12.91
N PHE A 283 5.37 12.26 13.54
CA PHE A 283 4.70 13.43 12.95
C PHE A 283 5.69 14.57 12.77
N VAL A 284 6.56 14.81 13.75
CA VAL A 284 7.55 15.89 13.68
C VAL A 284 8.60 15.58 12.61
N HIS A 285 9.21 14.40 12.69
CA HIS A 285 10.27 14.00 11.77
C HIS A 285 9.80 14.05 10.30
N PHE A 286 8.70 13.38 9.97
CA PHE A 286 8.28 13.24 8.57
C PHE A 286 7.59 14.46 7.96
N ASN A 287 7.30 15.51 8.73
CA ASN A 287 6.69 16.73 8.18
C ASN A 287 7.58 17.97 8.30
N PHE A 288 8.60 17.96 9.17
CA PHE A 288 9.38 19.16 9.48
C PHE A 288 10.89 18.97 9.40
N VAL A 289 11.44 17.77 9.69
CA VAL A 289 12.89 17.53 9.57
C VAL A 289 13.28 17.45 8.09
N HIS A 290 12.45 16.81 7.26
CA HIS A 290 12.64 16.68 5.81
C HIS A 290 11.34 17.00 5.05
N ASN A 291 11.38 16.96 3.70
CA ASN A 291 10.21 17.22 2.88
C ASN A 291 9.15 16.12 3.12
N PRO A 292 7.85 16.45 3.27
CA PRO A 292 6.79 15.44 3.39
C PRO A 292 6.75 14.43 2.23
N ASN A 293 7.28 14.79 1.07
CA ASN A 293 7.43 13.91 -0.09
C ASN A 293 8.60 12.93 0.02
N ASP A 294 9.44 12.99 1.04
CA ASP A 294 10.51 12.02 1.32
C ASP A 294 10.03 10.84 2.17
N ARG A 295 8.86 10.98 2.81
CA ARG A 295 8.21 9.91 3.55
C ARG A 295 7.82 8.76 2.60
N ARG A 296 8.16 7.54 2.97
CA ARG A 296 7.80 6.31 2.23
C ARG A 296 7.05 5.39 3.16
N TYR A 297 6.01 4.73 2.63
CA TYR A 297 5.24 3.73 3.36
C TYR A 297 5.41 2.36 2.72
N THR A 298 5.68 1.35 3.53
CA THR A 298 5.81 -0.05 3.14
C THR A 298 4.99 -0.90 4.10
N ILE A 299 3.96 -1.61 3.63
CA ILE A 299 3.38 -2.67 4.48
C ILE A 299 4.35 -3.85 4.43
N ILE A 300 4.70 -4.36 5.61
CA ILE A 300 5.71 -5.40 5.82
C ILE A 300 5.05 -6.78 5.84
N GLU A 301 4.02 -6.93 6.67
CA GLU A 301 3.25 -8.17 6.84
C GLU A 301 1.76 -7.85 7.10
N GLY A 302 0.85 -8.79 6.83
CA GLY A 302 -0.58 -8.54 6.97
C GLY A 302 -1.44 -9.80 6.99
N ASN A 303 -2.74 -9.61 7.24
CA ASN A 303 -3.73 -10.69 7.42
C ASN A 303 -3.46 -11.58 8.62
N PHE A 304 -3.00 -10.97 9.70
CA PHE A 304 -2.82 -11.69 10.95
C PHE A 304 -4.15 -12.26 11.46
N PRO A 305 -4.17 -13.52 11.91
CA PRO A 305 -5.39 -14.17 12.41
C PRO A 305 -5.88 -13.55 13.73
N THR A 306 -4.97 -12.93 14.49
CA THR A 306 -5.29 -12.28 15.77
C THR A 306 -4.49 -10.99 15.94
N ARG A 307 -5.07 -10.04 16.69
CA ARG A 307 -4.38 -8.80 17.08
C ARG A 307 -3.06 -9.08 17.82
N VAL A 308 -3.03 -10.12 18.66
CA VAL A 308 -1.82 -10.52 19.41
C VAL A 308 -0.68 -10.89 18.47
N SER A 309 -0.95 -11.67 17.42
CA SER A 309 0.07 -12.07 16.44
C SER A 309 0.61 -10.87 15.67
N MET A 310 -0.28 -9.95 15.30
CA MET A 310 0.09 -8.71 14.61
C MET A 310 0.97 -7.82 15.49
N LEU A 311 0.60 -7.60 16.76
CA LEU A 311 1.38 -6.77 17.68
C LEU A 311 2.76 -7.38 17.99
N ARG A 312 2.85 -8.71 18.10
CA ARG A 312 4.16 -9.40 18.22
C ARG A 312 5.04 -9.17 16.99
N CYS A 313 4.46 -9.25 15.80
CA CYS A 313 5.17 -8.97 14.56
C CYS A 313 5.60 -7.50 14.46
N GLU A 314 4.73 -6.56 14.86
CA GLU A 314 5.06 -5.14 14.96
C GLU A 314 6.28 -4.92 15.86
N GLU A 315 6.30 -5.53 17.05
CA GLU A 315 7.39 -5.41 18.01
C GLU A 315 8.70 -5.98 17.49
N MET A 316 8.67 -7.16 16.86
CA MET A 316 9.82 -7.75 16.19
C MET A 316 10.39 -6.79 15.14
N TYR A 317 9.54 -6.16 14.32
CA TYR A 317 10.02 -5.22 13.30
C TYR A 317 10.50 -3.89 13.86
N LYS A 318 10.01 -3.42 15.01
CA LYS A 318 10.62 -2.26 15.71
C LYS A 318 12.05 -2.58 16.14
N TYR A 319 12.29 -3.79 16.64
CA TYR A 319 13.63 -4.24 17.00
C TYR A 319 14.53 -4.34 15.76
N VAL A 320 14.07 -5.00 14.69
CA VAL A 320 14.83 -5.18 13.45
C VAL A 320 15.10 -3.84 12.74
N CYS A 321 14.10 -2.96 12.68
CA CYS A 321 14.16 -1.69 11.95
C CYS A 321 14.56 -0.53 12.87
N GLY A 322 15.66 -0.72 13.60
CA GLY A 322 16.30 0.36 14.34
C GLY A 322 16.54 0.11 15.82
N ASN A 323 16.05 -1.00 16.38
CA ASN A 323 16.33 -1.43 17.75
C ASN A 323 16.10 -0.32 18.80
N PHE A 324 15.09 0.53 18.58
CA PHE A 324 14.78 1.68 19.44
C PHE A 324 15.94 2.68 19.62
N VAL A 325 16.98 2.62 18.79
CA VAL A 325 18.12 3.52 18.83
C VAL A 325 17.79 4.80 18.09
N TYR A 326 17.90 5.94 18.78
CA TYR A 326 17.71 7.27 18.21
C TYR A 326 18.89 8.16 18.56
N ASP A 327 19.41 8.87 17.55
CA ASP A 327 20.46 9.86 17.69
C ASP A 327 19.84 11.27 17.65
N PRO A 328 19.83 11.98 18.80
CA PRO A 328 19.25 13.31 18.88
C PRO A 328 20.09 14.38 18.16
N LEU A 329 21.37 14.14 17.84
CA LEU A 329 22.22 15.11 17.13
C LEU A 329 21.90 15.16 15.64
N THR A 330 21.62 14.00 15.04
CA THR A 330 21.28 13.90 13.62
C THR A 330 19.77 13.82 13.39
N HIS A 331 18.97 13.81 14.46
CA HIS A 331 17.53 13.61 14.46
C HIS A 331 17.11 12.35 13.68
N SER A 332 17.92 11.29 13.81
CA SER A 332 17.80 10.07 13.01
C SER A 332 17.78 8.83 13.89
N GLY A 333 17.21 7.76 13.37
CA GLY A 333 17.07 6.48 14.06
C GLY A 333 15.62 6.01 14.19
N ALA A 334 15.37 5.16 15.17
CA ALA A 334 14.07 4.58 15.45
C ALA A 334 13.18 5.64 16.10
N LEU A 335 12.09 5.98 15.40
CA LEU A 335 11.08 6.92 15.89
C LEU A 335 10.07 6.23 16.82
N ASN A 336 10.13 4.91 16.94
CA ASN A 336 9.44 4.16 17.99
C ASN A 336 10.16 4.37 19.33
N LYS A 337 9.46 4.91 20.32
CA LYS A 337 9.98 5.06 21.69
C LYS A 337 10.01 3.70 22.39
N PHE A 338 11.07 3.46 23.16
CA PHE A 338 11.12 2.39 24.15
C PHE A 338 10.25 2.81 25.34
N TYR A 339 9.31 1.96 25.76
CA TYR A 339 8.42 2.23 26.89
C TYR A 339 8.77 1.38 28.10
#